data_AF-A0A5Q0Q6M2-F1
#
_entry.id   AF-A0A5Q0Q6M2-F1
#
_cell.length_a   1.000
_cell.length_b   1.000
_cell.length_c   1.000
_cell.angle_alpha   90.00
_cell.angle_beta   90.00
_cell.angle_gamma   90.00
#
_symmetry.space_group_name_H-M   'P 1'
#
loop_
_entity.id
_entity.type
_entity.pdbx_description
1 polymer ?
#
loop_
_entity_poly.entity_id
_entity_poly.type
_entity_poly.pdbx_seq_one_letter_code
_entity_poly.pdbx_strand_id
1 'polypeptide(L)'
;MARIFDESFKKMAVELSSLKGSVLEAAKELDLDASRLSKWRVDPRYNGGTLLPKNDKLTPEEQEIRELKKRLKEAELENVILKKAVAIFSKGD
;
A
#
# COMPACT_ATOMS: atom_id res chain seq x y z
N MET A 1 -10.27 -10.16 30.31
CA MET A 1 -9.24 -11.21 30.22
C MET A 1 -8.36 -10.94 29.01
N ALA A 2 -7.03 -10.98 29.16
CA ALA A 2 -6.13 -10.85 28.00
C ALA A 2 -6.21 -12.15 27.19
N ARG A 3 -6.59 -12.06 25.91
CA ARG A 3 -6.51 -13.21 24.98
C ARG A 3 -5.03 -13.53 24.78
N ILE A 4 -4.61 -14.71 25.23
CA ILE A 4 -3.23 -15.18 25.08
C ILE A 4 -3.16 -15.88 23.72
N PHE A 5 -2.22 -15.42 22.90
CA PHE A 5 -1.92 -16.03 21.61
C PHE A 5 -0.57 -16.73 21.71
N ASP A 6 -0.52 -17.94 21.16
CA ASP A 6 0.73 -18.68 21.03
C ASP A 6 1.68 -17.99 20.04
N GLU A 7 2.96 -18.38 20.11
CA GLU A 7 4.01 -17.78 19.28
C GLU A 7 3.82 -18.08 17.79
N SER A 8 3.30 -19.27 17.45
CA SER A 8 3.10 -19.68 16.06
C SER A 8 2.02 -18.84 15.38
N PHE A 9 0.92 -18.56 16.09
CA PHE A 9 -0.14 -17.66 15.63
C PHE A 9 0.39 -16.25 15.41
N LYS A 10 1.22 -15.72 16.32
CA LYS A 10 1.80 -14.37 16.16
C LYS A 10 2.70 -14.30 14.92
N LYS A 11 3.54 -15.31 14.68
CA LYS A 11 4.39 -15.38 13.48
C LYS A 11 3.54 -15.44 12.20
N MET A 12 2.53 -16.30 12.17
CA MET A 12 1.59 -16.41 11.05
C MET A 12 0.86 -15.09 10.79
N ALA A 13 0.41 -14.41 11.85
CA ALA A 13 -0.29 -13.13 11.70
C ALA A 13 0.63 -12.05 11.11
N VAL A 14 1.90 -12.02 11.54
CA VAL A 14 2.92 -11.11 10.99
C VAL A 14 3.19 -11.43 9.52
N GLU A 15 3.33 -12.71 9.17
CA GLU A 15 3.52 -13.15 7.78
C GLU A 15 2.34 -12.76 6.89
N LEU A 16 1.10 -13.00 7.35
CA LEU A 16 -0.11 -12.59 6.64
C LEU A 16 -0.14 -11.07 6.41
N SER A 17 0.24 -10.28 7.41
CA SER A 17 0.31 -8.81 7.29
C SER A 17 1.32 -8.34 6.24
N SER A 18 2.40 -9.11 6.04
CA SER A 18 3.39 -8.84 5.01
C SER A 18 2.90 -9.26 3.63
N LEU A 19 2.25 -10.43 3.50
CA LEU A 19 1.67 -10.91 2.25
C LEU A 19 0.57 -9.96 1.70
N LYS A 20 -0.25 -9.39 2.59
CA LYS A 20 -1.28 -8.42 2.21
C LYS A 20 -0.73 -7.00 1.98
N GLY A 21 0.47 -6.71 2.46
CA GLY A 21 1.01 -5.35 2.50
C GLY A 21 0.30 -4.40 3.48
N SER A 22 -0.70 -4.89 4.22
CA SER A 22 -1.55 -4.08 5.11
C SER A 22 -1.82 -4.79 6.44
N VAL A 23 -1.44 -4.14 7.54
CA VAL A 23 -1.74 -4.59 8.91
C VAL A 23 -3.25 -4.59 9.16
N LEU A 24 -3.97 -3.61 8.61
CA LEU A 24 -5.39 -3.45 8.84
C LEU A 24 -6.20 -4.59 8.21
N GLU A 25 -5.83 -4.99 7.00
CA GLU A 25 -6.51 -6.08 6.28
C GLU A 25 -6.25 -7.43 6.95
N ALA A 26 -4.99 -7.72 7.29
CA ALA A 26 -4.64 -8.95 8.00
C ALA A 26 -5.30 -9.02 9.39
N ALA A 27 -5.38 -7.90 10.11
CA ALA A 27 -6.05 -7.84 11.41
C ALA A 27 -7.56 -8.08 11.30
N LYS A 28 -8.23 -7.52 10.28
CA LYS A 28 -9.65 -7.82 10.00
C LYS A 28 -9.89 -9.29 9.69
N GLU A 29 -9.02 -9.90 8.89
CA GLU A 29 -9.16 -11.32 8.50
C GLU A 29 -8.97 -12.26 9.71
N LEU A 30 -8.13 -11.88 10.67
CA LEU A 30 -7.85 -12.65 11.88
C LEU A 30 -8.72 -12.27 13.09
N ASP A 31 -9.70 -11.39 12.90
CA ASP A 31 -10.51 -10.78 13.98
C ASP A 31 -9.64 -10.30 15.16
N LEU A 32 -8.59 -9.57 14.81
CA LEU A 32 -7.59 -9.04 15.72
C LEU A 32 -7.59 -7.50 15.70
N ASP A 33 -7.21 -6.92 16.83
CA ASP A 33 -6.88 -5.50 16.91
C ASP A 33 -5.61 -5.20 16.08
N ALA A 34 -5.73 -4.28 15.11
CA ALA A 34 -4.63 -3.89 14.23
C ALA A 34 -3.42 -3.30 14.97
N SER A 35 -3.63 -2.61 16.10
CA SER A 35 -2.53 -2.06 16.92
C SER A 35 -1.71 -3.18 17.55
N ARG A 36 -2.36 -4.30 17.90
CA ARG A 36 -1.71 -5.48 18.46
C ARG A 36 -0.87 -6.20 17.40
N LEU A 37 -1.41 -6.37 16.18
CA LEU A 37 -0.66 -6.94 15.07
C LEU A 37 0.53 -6.06 14.67
N SER A 38 0.36 -4.74 14.68
CA SER A 38 1.43 -3.78 14.40
C SER A 38 2.61 -3.96 15.36
N LYS A 39 2.33 -4.13 16.67
CA LYS A 39 3.37 -4.40 17.68
C LYS A 39 4.11 -5.71 17.42
N TRP A 40 3.40 -6.77 17.02
CA TRP A 40 4.05 -8.05 16.69
C TRP A 40 4.89 -7.95 15.43
N ARG A 41 4.44 -7.18 14.44
CA ARG A 41 5.13 -7.00 13.16
C ARG A 41 6.52 -6.39 13.35
N VAL A 42 6.66 -5.39 14.23
CA VAL A 42 7.96 -4.77 14.54
C VAL A 42 8.81 -5.55 15.54
N ASP A 43 8.25 -6.59 16.17
CA ASP A 43 8.95 -7.39 17.18
C ASP A 43 9.81 -8.48 16.51
N PRO A 44 11.15 -8.47 16.71
CA PRO A 44 12.07 -9.44 16.12
C PRO A 44 11.71 -10.91 16.39
N ARG A 45 11.02 -11.18 17.51
CA ARG A 45 10.60 -12.53 17.89
C ARG A 45 9.57 -13.14 16.95
N TYR A 46 8.75 -12.30 16.33
CA TYR A 46 7.62 -12.74 15.50
C TYR A 46 7.83 -12.46 14.00
N ASN A 47 8.78 -11.60 13.63
CA ASN A 47 9.09 -11.28 12.24
C ASN A 47 10.35 -12.01 11.68
N GLY A 48 10.82 -13.05 12.39
CA GLY A 48 11.98 -13.84 11.98
C GLY A 48 13.33 -13.12 12.14
N GLY A 49 13.42 -12.14 13.06
CA GLY A 49 14.63 -11.36 13.29
C GLY A 49 14.91 -10.30 12.21
N THR A 50 13.99 -10.12 11.26
CA THR A 50 14.15 -9.14 10.19
C THR A 50 13.80 -7.75 10.72
N LEU A 51 14.73 -6.80 10.58
CA LEU A 51 14.40 -5.39 10.79
C LEU A 51 13.45 -4.98 9.66
N LEU A 52 12.15 -4.93 9.95
CA LEU A 52 11.21 -4.45 8.97
C LEU A 52 11.47 -2.96 8.73
N PRO A 53 11.53 -2.51 7.46
CA PRO A 53 11.54 -1.09 7.18
C PRO A 53 10.31 -0.50 7.86
N LYS A 54 10.53 0.50 8.73
CA LYS A 54 9.42 1.23 9.32
C LYS A 54 8.56 1.70 8.16
N ASN A 55 7.29 1.30 8.18
CA ASN A 55 6.29 1.78 7.24
C ASN A 55 5.94 3.23 7.60
N ASP A 56 6.96 4.08 7.63
CA ASP A 56 6.84 5.51 7.69
C ASP A 56 6.56 5.88 6.24
N LYS A 57 5.30 6.25 5.96
CA LYS A 57 4.80 7.05 4.82
C LYS A 57 5.66 7.00 3.55
N LEU A 58 5.08 6.58 2.41
CA LEU A 58 5.69 6.56 1.06
C LEU A 58 7.02 7.31 1.01
N THR A 59 8.11 6.59 0.71
CA THR A 59 9.43 7.24 0.65
C THR A 59 9.34 8.48 -0.25
N PRO A 60 10.15 9.52 -0.03
CA PRO A 60 10.11 10.71 -0.87
C PRO A 60 10.15 10.38 -2.38
N GLU A 61 10.89 9.34 -2.74
CA GLU A 61 10.98 8.79 -4.10
C GLU A 61 9.66 8.17 -4.56
N GLU A 62 8.98 7.37 -3.72
CA GLU A 62 7.67 6.79 -4.06
C GLU A 62 6.58 7.86 -4.19
N GLN A 63 6.62 8.90 -3.35
CA GLN A 63 5.71 10.04 -3.44
C GLN A 63 5.94 10.81 -4.73
N GLU A 64 7.20 11.04 -5.10
CA GLU A 64 7.57 11.66 -6.37
C GLU A 64 7.11 10.82 -7.57
N ILE A 65 7.30 9.49 -7.54
CA ILE A 65 6.79 8.59 -8.58
C ILE A 65 5.27 8.71 -8.71
N ARG A 66 4.54 8.82 -7.60
CA ARG A 66 3.08 8.96 -7.62
C ARG A 66 2.65 10.30 -8.22
N GLU A 67 3.32 11.38 -7.87
CA GLU A 67 3.05 12.71 -8.42
C GLU A 67 3.37 12.78 -9.91
N LEU A 68 4.50 12.20 -10.33
CA LEU A 68 4.89 12.11 -11.75
C LEU A 68 3.87 11.29 -12.55
N LYS A 69 3.42 10.14 -12.04
CA LYS A 69 2.37 9.33 -12.68
C LYS A 69 1.06 10.09 -12.81
N LYS A 70 0.69 10.89 -11.81
CA LYS A 70 -0.52 11.72 -11.86
C LYS A 70 -0.41 12.78 -12.95
N ARG A 71 0.70 13.51 -12.99
CA ARG A 71 0.97 14.56 -14.00
C ARG A 71 1.00 13.98 -15.42
N LEU A 72 1.60 12.81 -15.59
CA LEU A 72 1.64 12.13 -16.89
C LEU A 72 0.22 11.82 -17.38
N LYS A 73 -0.62 11.26 -16.52
CA LYS A 73 -2.01 10.93 -16.86
C LYS A 73 -2.85 12.17 -17.24
N GLU A 74 -2.64 13.29 -16.52
CA GLU A 74 -3.31 14.56 -16.83
C GLU A 74 -2.89 15.09 -18.21
N ALA A 75 -1.59 15.09 -18.51
CA ALA A 75 -1.06 15.51 -19.80
C ALA A 75 -1.52 14.61 -20.96
N GLU A 76 -1.56 13.29 -20.76
CA GLU A 76 -2.08 12.34 -21.74
C GLU A 76 -3.55 12.59 -22.07
N LEU A 77 -4.37 12.85 -21.04
CA LEU A 77 -5.79 13.16 -21.23
C LEU A 77 -5.99 14.46 -22.00
N GLU A 78 -5.23 15.51 -21.66
CA GLU A 78 -5.26 16.79 -22.37
C GLU A 78 -4.86 16.60 -23.84
N ASN A 79 -3.81 15.83 -24.12
CA ASN A 79 -3.38 15.52 -25.48
C ASN A 79 -4.48 14.80 -26.28
N VAL A 80 -5.19 13.85 -25.66
CA VAL A 80 -6.31 13.15 -26.30
C VAL A 80 -7.45 14.10 -26.62
N ILE A 81 -7.79 15.03 -25.72
CA ILE A 81 -8.85 16.03 -25.94
C ILE A 81 -8.46 16.95 -27.09
N LEU A 82 -7.23 17.48 -27.09
CA LEU A 82 -6.72 18.35 -28.14
C LEU A 82 -6.71 17.65 -29.51
N LYS A 83 -6.23 16.41 -29.58
CA LYS A 83 -6.27 15.60 -30.82
C LYS A 83 -7.69 15.40 -31.34
N LYS A 84 -8.65 15.13 -30.45
CA LYS A 84 -10.07 15.01 -30.83
C LYS A 84 -10.62 16.33 -31.37
N ALA A 85 -10.30 17.46 -30.74
CA ALA A 85 -10.72 18.78 -31.21
C ALA A 85 -10.17 19.07 -32.62
N VAL A 86 -8.86 18.87 -32.83
CA VAL A 86 -8.22 19.03 -34.15
C VAL A 86 -8.90 18.16 -35.19
N ALA A 87 -9.15 16.89 -34.88
CA ALA A 87 -9.82 15.97 -35.81
C ALA A 87 -11.26 16.39 -36.18
N ILE A 88 -11.96 17.10 -35.29
CA ILE A 88 -13.29 17.68 -35.58
C ILE A 88 -13.13 18.89 -36.51
N PHE A 89 -12.23 19.82 -36.19
CA PHE A 89 -12.01 21.02 -37.01
C PHE A 89 -11.49 20.70 -38.41
N SER A 90 -10.61 19.70 -38.56
CA SER A 90 -10.05 19.31 -39.87
C SER A 90 -11.00 18.50 -40.76
N LYS A 91 -12.18 18.08 -40.27
CA LYS A 91 -13.20 17.37 -41.08
C LYS A 91 -14.36 18.28 -41.51
N GLY A 92 -14.33 19.55 -41.10
CA GLY A 92 -15.37 20.54 -41.39
C GLY A 92 -15.11 21.39 -42.63
N ASP A 93 -14.03 21.15 -43.38
CA ASP A 93 -13.71 21.74 -44.68
C ASP A 93 -13.84 20.71 -45.81
#